data_AF-A0A9X1L9W0-F1
#
_entry.id   AF-A0A9X1L9W0-F1
#
_cell.length_a   1.000
_cell.length_b   1.000
_cell.length_c   1.000
_cell.angle_alpha   90.00
_cell.angle_beta   90.00
_cell.angle_gamma   90.00
#
_symmetry.space_group_name_H-M   'P 1'
#
loop_
_entity.id
_entity.type
_entity.pdbx_description
1 polymer ?
#
loop_
_entity_poly.entity_id
_entity_poly.type
_entity_poly.pdbx_seq_one_letter_code
_entity_poly.pdbx_strand_id
1 'polypeptide(L)'
;MILIGAGAVPVPGYPRRAPPGRLLPAALLALALLTGHPLGAQEAPADPGAVTAALLQQELAVRLPSPWRLAELRLEAQADLGSAAAPEIHSRLLAMLALALPTFEPAGREGEITFARPVAPEGYRRAVQGLAISTRRDGRWETRITLEPDSALAVPGLPAAALPGRVVMLGSEEEARLRAARAAADEAGHAAALAAQRRAAALATEQGVAEAEAAARRQAAAARVLAEEARAAEARRQEAEEARRLAEARRDAAEALEAAVLREAAAQRMVIEARARQIAELRTRFAGDRNTRLAALDQAMRSGDPAIRALGFEAALASQDAAAIGLALRLTLVQKPELQVVTFAPAVVGPGQGNPQEVVASLSGFAIVLEDINPATGSFTGMARLGGGTARATGALGRSEMTVALRPAGPGQPLLVGGVAQEACSLALRLSEVRTLDGLFGCTAKETPRLIARIALD
;
A
#
# COMPACT_ATOMS: atom_id res chain seq x y z
N MET A 1 0.57 16.75 -23.23
CA MET A 1 -0.05 15.88 -24.25
C MET A 1 -1.54 16.18 -24.25
N ILE A 2 -2.10 16.40 -25.45
CA ILE A 2 -3.34 17.13 -25.75
C ILE A 2 -4.57 16.21 -25.74
N LEU A 3 -5.75 16.76 -25.40
CA LEU A 3 -7.12 16.56 -25.96
C LEU A 3 -8.15 16.70 -24.82
N ILE A 4 -8.88 17.83 -24.69
CA ILE A 4 -10.09 18.26 -25.43
C ILE A 4 -11.20 17.21 -25.41
N GLY A 5 -12.30 17.52 -24.73
CA GLY A 5 -13.57 16.82 -24.79
C GLY A 5 -14.72 17.76 -24.43
N ALA A 6 -15.30 18.39 -25.46
CA ALA A 6 -16.47 19.26 -25.37
C ALA A 6 -17.75 18.46 -25.66
N GLY A 7 -18.88 18.91 -25.10
CA GLY A 7 -20.23 18.53 -25.52
C GLY A 7 -21.19 18.43 -24.34
N ALA A 8 -22.48 18.77 -24.44
CA ALA A 8 -23.24 19.56 -25.39
C ALA A 8 -24.53 19.96 -24.65
N VAL A 9 -25.02 21.17 -24.87
CA VAL A 9 -26.28 21.68 -24.31
C VAL A 9 -27.44 21.30 -25.24
N PRO A 10 -28.59 20.80 -24.75
CA PRO A 10 -29.78 20.66 -25.57
C PRO A 10 -30.63 21.95 -25.56
N VAL A 11 -30.99 22.42 -26.76
CA VAL A 11 -31.96 23.49 -27.04
C VAL A 11 -33.31 22.83 -27.40
N PRO A 12 -34.47 23.44 -27.03
CA PRO A 12 -35.79 22.82 -27.20
C PRO A 12 -36.34 22.93 -28.64
N GLY A 13 -37.07 21.89 -29.05
CA GLY A 13 -37.75 21.80 -30.34
C GLY A 13 -39.13 22.48 -30.36
N TYR A 14 -39.39 23.20 -31.44
CA TYR A 14 -40.73 23.60 -31.90
C TYR A 14 -41.20 22.64 -33.00
N PRO A 15 -42.51 22.37 -33.11
CA PRO A 15 -43.08 22.00 -34.40
C PRO A 15 -44.22 22.94 -34.87
N ARG A 16 -43.95 23.49 -36.07
CA ARG A 16 -44.74 23.44 -37.33
C ARG A 16 -46.18 23.97 -37.41
N ARG A 17 -46.28 24.99 -38.28
CA ARG A 17 -47.42 25.45 -39.11
C ARG A 17 -48.04 24.34 -39.97
N ALA A 18 -49.35 24.45 -40.18
CA ALA A 18 -50.13 23.80 -41.25
C ALA A 18 -50.56 24.83 -42.33
N PRO A 19 -50.89 24.39 -43.57
CA PRO A 19 -50.82 25.19 -44.80
C PRO A 19 -52.17 25.77 -45.30
N PRO A 20 -52.15 26.68 -46.30
CA PRO A 20 -53.34 27.26 -46.95
C PRO A 20 -53.77 26.46 -48.19
N GLY A 21 -55.08 26.47 -48.49
CA GLY A 21 -55.63 25.72 -49.60
C GLY A 21 -56.89 26.31 -50.24
N ARG A 22 -56.65 26.95 -51.39
CA ARG A 22 -57.43 26.87 -52.65
C ARG A 22 -58.56 27.86 -52.95
N LEU A 23 -58.55 28.19 -54.24
CA LEU A 23 -59.17 29.24 -55.02
C LEU A 23 -60.26 28.66 -55.96
N LEU A 24 -61.05 29.60 -56.52
CA LEU A 24 -61.86 29.58 -57.77
C LEU A 24 -63.24 28.91 -57.72
N PRO A 25 -64.17 29.23 -58.66
CA PRO A 25 -64.18 30.20 -59.80
C PRO A 25 -65.42 31.17 -59.75
N ALA A 26 -65.55 32.33 -60.43
CA ALA A 26 -65.44 32.75 -61.85
C ALA A 26 -66.49 32.14 -62.83
N ALA A 27 -67.57 32.89 -63.12
CA ALA A 27 -68.33 32.88 -64.40
C ALA A 27 -69.43 33.99 -64.34
N LEU A 28 -69.42 35.04 -65.16
CA LEU A 28 -69.79 35.16 -66.60
C LEU A 28 -71.30 35.02 -66.90
N LEU A 29 -71.94 36.15 -67.24
CA LEU A 29 -73.12 36.28 -68.14
C LEU A 29 -73.33 37.80 -68.38
N ALA A 30 -72.83 38.43 -69.46
CA ALA A 30 -73.31 38.42 -70.86
C ALA A 30 -74.82 38.76 -70.95
N LEU A 31 -75.22 40.03 -71.18
CA LEU A 31 -75.26 40.81 -72.43
C LEU A 31 -76.26 40.27 -73.47
N ALA A 32 -77.02 41.21 -74.06
CA ALA A 32 -78.04 41.10 -75.12
C ALA A 32 -79.47 40.97 -74.54
N LEU A 33 -80.46 41.82 -74.84
CA LEU A 33 -80.92 42.31 -76.14
C LEU A 33 -82.07 43.35 -75.96
N LEU A 34 -82.30 44.12 -77.02
CA LEU A 34 -83.59 44.70 -77.49
C LEU A 34 -84.07 46.06 -76.94
N THR A 35 -83.63 47.09 -77.67
CA THR A 35 -84.47 48.11 -78.35
C THR A 35 -85.96 48.17 -77.98
N GLY A 36 -86.33 49.24 -77.26
CA GLY A 36 -87.71 49.72 -77.12
C GLY A 36 -87.70 51.22 -76.82
N HIS A 37 -88.10 52.02 -77.80
CA HIS A 37 -88.38 53.46 -77.70
C HIS A 37 -89.83 53.64 -78.17
N PRO A 38 -90.52 54.72 -77.79
CA PRO A 38 -91.07 54.98 -76.48
C PRO A 38 -92.61 55.02 -76.57
N LEU A 39 -93.32 54.77 -75.48
CA LEU A 39 -94.67 55.30 -75.34
C LEU A 39 -94.63 56.20 -74.14
N GLY A 40 -94.87 57.50 -74.39
CA GLY A 40 -95.02 58.51 -73.35
C GLY A 40 -96.12 58.08 -72.39
N ALA A 41 -95.72 57.38 -71.33
CA ALA A 41 -96.50 57.29 -70.13
C ALA A 41 -96.44 58.69 -69.54
N GLN A 42 -97.53 59.43 -69.73
CA GLN A 42 -97.80 60.68 -69.06
C GLN A 42 -97.59 60.41 -67.57
N GLU A 43 -96.45 60.87 -67.07
CA GLU A 43 -95.94 60.58 -65.74
C GLU A 43 -96.96 61.18 -64.77
N ALA A 44 -97.78 60.30 -64.19
CA ALA A 44 -98.75 60.70 -63.19
C ALA A 44 -97.96 61.48 -62.12
N PRO A 45 -98.45 62.68 -61.74
CA PRO A 45 -97.75 63.54 -60.81
C PRO A 45 -97.29 62.71 -59.63
N ALA A 46 -95.98 62.75 -59.34
CA ALA A 46 -95.38 61.97 -58.29
C ALA A 46 -96.16 62.25 -57.01
N ASP A 47 -96.85 61.22 -56.49
CA ASP A 47 -97.62 61.37 -55.27
C ASP A 47 -96.61 61.60 -54.13
N PRO A 48 -96.60 62.78 -53.49
CA PRO A 48 -95.73 63.02 -52.34
C PRO A 48 -96.00 62.01 -51.20
N GLY A 49 -97.16 61.35 -51.18
CA GLY A 49 -97.46 60.23 -50.28
C GLY A 49 -96.67 58.95 -50.54
N ALA A 50 -95.93 58.83 -51.65
CA ALA A 50 -95.15 57.63 -51.97
C ALA A 50 -93.89 57.47 -51.09
N VAL A 51 -93.32 58.58 -50.57
CA VAL A 51 -92.24 58.53 -49.58
C VAL A 51 -92.86 58.48 -48.19
N THR A 52 -93.04 57.27 -47.69
CA THR A 52 -93.67 57.04 -46.38
C THR A 52 -92.63 56.99 -45.26
N ALA A 53 -93.07 57.24 -44.02
CA ALA A 53 -92.23 57.05 -42.84
C ALA A 53 -91.65 55.62 -42.77
N ALA A 54 -92.38 54.60 -43.25
CA ALA A 54 -91.92 53.22 -43.29
C ALA A 54 -90.74 53.01 -44.26
N LEU A 55 -90.77 53.65 -45.43
CA LEU A 55 -89.67 53.61 -46.40
C LEU A 55 -88.41 54.28 -45.80
N LEU A 56 -88.57 55.46 -45.19
CA LEU A 56 -87.47 56.19 -44.55
C LEU A 56 -86.91 55.44 -43.33
N GLN A 57 -87.76 54.75 -42.57
CA GLN A 57 -87.36 53.89 -41.45
C GLN A 57 -86.50 52.72 -41.94
N GLN A 58 -86.90 52.05 -43.02
CA GLN A 58 -86.12 50.96 -43.60
C GLN A 58 -84.76 51.43 -44.12
N GLU A 59 -84.74 52.53 -44.89
CA GLU A 59 -83.51 53.12 -45.42
C GLU A 59 -82.56 53.58 -44.30
N LEU A 60 -83.09 54.20 -43.25
CA LEU A 60 -82.27 54.62 -42.12
C LEU A 60 -81.72 53.42 -41.35
N ALA A 61 -82.55 52.41 -41.07
CA ALA A 61 -82.13 51.23 -40.32
C ALA A 61 -80.95 50.48 -40.97
N VAL A 62 -80.89 50.43 -42.29
CA VAL A 62 -79.79 49.78 -43.05
C VAL A 62 -78.49 50.61 -42.99
N ARG A 63 -78.58 51.93 -42.86
CA ARG A 63 -77.43 52.84 -42.90
C ARG A 63 -76.82 53.14 -41.53
N LEU A 64 -77.53 52.80 -40.44
CA LEU A 64 -77.00 53.01 -39.09
C LEU A 64 -75.75 52.15 -38.84
N PRO A 65 -74.68 52.69 -38.25
CA PRO A 65 -73.53 51.90 -37.84
C PRO A 65 -73.93 50.81 -36.82
N SER A 66 -73.35 49.62 -36.94
CA SER A 66 -73.49 48.54 -35.94
C SER A 66 -72.73 48.95 -34.67
N PRO A 67 -73.38 49.66 -33.73
CA PRO A 67 -74.29 49.03 -32.77
C PRO A 67 -75.62 49.78 -32.57
N TRP A 68 -75.91 50.80 -33.35
CA TRP A 68 -77.17 51.53 -33.27
C TRP A 68 -78.28 50.74 -33.97
N ARG A 69 -79.43 50.69 -33.32
CA ARG A 69 -80.69 50.25 -33.92
C ARG A 69 -81.65 51.41 -33.91
N LEU A 70 -82.44 51.50 -34.97
CA LEU A 70 -83.54 52.46 -35.02
C LEU A 70 -84.66 51.95 -34.10
N ALA A 71 -84.91 52.65 -33.00
CA ALA A 71 -86.00 52.31 -32.08
C ALA A 71 -87.32 52.96 -32.52
N GLU A 72 -87.25 54.21 -32.98
CA GLU A 72 -88.42 54.98 -33.43
C GLU A 72 -87.99 55.98 -34.51
N LEU A 73 -88.86 56.24 -35.48
CA LEU A 73 -88.68 57.31 -36.45
C LEU A 73 -89.99 58.08 -36.59
N ARG A 74 -89.91 59.40 -36.46
CA ARG A 74 -91.01 60.32 -36.67
C ARG A 74 -90.67 61.27 -37.81
N LEU A 75 -91.57 61.36 -38.78
CA LEU A 75 -91.54 62.36 -39.83
C LEU A 75 -92.16 63.65 -39.29
N GLU A 76 -91.36 64.73 -39.20
CA GLU A 76 -91.83 66.00 -38.65
C GLU A 76 -92.39 66.93 -39.71
N ALA A 77 -91.71 67.00 -40.86
CA ALA A 77 -92.13 67.82 -41.98
C ALA A 77 -91.66 67.17 -43.29
N GLN A 78 -92.45 67.36 -44.34
CA GLN A 78 -92.13 66.92 -45.69
C GLN A 78 -92.52 68.01 -46.68
N ALA A 79 -91.63 68.32 -47.60
CA ALA A 79 -91.86 69.27 -48.67
C ALA A 79 -91.41 68.67 -50.00
N ASP A 80 -92.25 68.74 -51.02
CA ASP A 80 -91.83 68.50 -52.40
C ASP A 80 -91.18 69.78 -52.93
N LEU A 81 -89.88 69.71 -53.17
CA LEU A 81 -89.08 70.81 -53.73
C LEU A 81 -88.65 70.49 -55.16
N GLY A 82 -89.07 69.34 -55.70
CA GLY A 82 -88.75 68.90 -57.04
C GLY A 82 -89.59 69.57 -58.12
N SER A 83 -89.22 69.31 -59.36
CA SER A 83 -90.07 69.64 -60.51
C SER A 83 -90.86 68.41 -60.93
N ALA A 84 -91.93 68.58 -61.72
CA ALA A 84 -92.69 67.45 -62.23
C ALA A 84 -91.83 66.43 -63.01
N ALA A 85 -90.74 66.89 -63.66
CA ALA A 85 -89.80 66.04 -64.40
C ALA A 85 -88.69 65.42 -63.52
N ALA A 86 -88.50 65.93 -62.30
CA ALA A 86 -87.49 65.47 -61.36
C ALA A 86 -88.01 65.69 -59.93
N PRO A 87 -88.90 64.80 -59.44
CA PRO A 87 -89.50 64.95 -58.13
C PRO A 87 -88.46 64.71 -57.04
N GLU A 88 -88.44 65.62 -56.07
CA GLU A 88 -87.44 65.70 -55.02
C GLU A 88 -88.14 66.06 -53.71
N ILE A 89 -88.20 65.09 -52.80
CA ILE A 89 -88.90 65.22 -51.53
C ILE A 89 -87.89 65.41 -50.41
N HIS A 90 -87.98 66.54 -49.73
CA HIS A 90 -87.20 66.86 -48.54
C HIS A 90 -88.02 66.54 -47.30
N SER A 91 -87.49 65.67 -46.45
CA SER A 91 -88.14 65.20 -45.24
C SER A 91 -87.27 65.49 -44.02
N ARG A 92 -87.84 66.18 -43.03
CA ARG A 92 -87.22 66.34 -41.70
C ARG A 92 -87.69 65.24 -40.79
N LEU A 93 -86.73 64.58 -40.16
CA LEU A 93 -86.92 63.37 -39.37
C LEU A 93 -86.41 63.59 -37.96
N LEU A 94 -87.12 63.04 -36.99
CA LEU A 94 -86.61 62.81 -35.64
C LEU A 94 -86.53 61.30 -35.42
N ALA A 95 -85.32 60.77 -35.26
CA ALA A 95 -85.07 59.36 -35.04
C ALA A 95 -84.59 59.12 -33.60
N MET A 96 -85.15 58.11 -32.94
CA MET A 96 -84.65 57.60 -31.68
C MET A 96 -83.79 56.37 -31.96
N LEU A 97 -82.49 56.49 -31.73
CA LEU A 97 -81.55 55.38 -31.83
C LEU A 97 -81.43 54.70 -30.47
N ALA A 98 -81.28 53.38 -30.44
CA ALA A 98 -80.98 52.61 -29.25
C ALA A 98 -79.76 51.73 -29.48
N LEU A 99 -78.88 51.61 -28.48
CA LEU A 99 -77.76 50.67 -28.57
C LEU A 99 -78.27 49.23 -28.53
N ALA A 100 -77.84 48.43 -29.50
CA ALA A 100 -78.16 47.01 -29.60
C ALA A 100 -77.43 46.14 -28.57
N LEU A 101 -76.31 46.65 -28.03
CA LEU A 101 -75.44 45.95 -27.11
C LEU A 101 -74.91 46.94 -26.07
N PRO A 102 -74.65 46.50 -24.83
CA PRO A 102 -73.96 47.34 -23.85
C PRO A 102 -72.54 47.63 -24.31
N THR A 103 -72.04 48.82 -23.96
CA THR A 103 -70.71 49.29 -24.33
C THR A 103 -69.88 49.61 -23.10
N PHE A 104 -68.57 49.47 -23.27
CA PHE A 104 -67.59 49.46 -22.20
C PHE A 104 -66.35 50.26 -22.59
N GLU A 105 -65.67 50.82 -21.60
CA GLU A 105 -64.39 51.52 -21.73
C GLU A 105 -63.29 50.63 -21.13
N PRO A 106 -62.23 50.30 -21.88
CA PRO A 106 -61.12 49.52 -21.34
C PRO A 106 -60.36 50.31 -20.27
N ALA A 107 -60.18 49.72 -19.09
CA ALA A 107 -59.50 50.34 -17.95
C ALA A 107 -58.11 49.74 -17.68
N GLY A 108 -57.77 48.62 -18.31
CA GLY A 108 -56.47 47.96 -18.20
C GLY A 108 -56.51 46.54 -18.73
N ARG A 109 -55.34 45.95 -18.97
CA ARG A 109 -55.22 44.57 -19.43
C ARG A 109 -54.13 43.86 -18.65
N GLU A 110 -54.43 42.64 -18.21
CA GLU A 110 -53.48 41.77 -17.53
C GLU A 110 -53.56 40.36 -18.12
N GLY A 111 -52.58 40.04 -18.97
CA GLY A 111 -52.59 38.82 -19.77
C GLY A 111 -53.79 38.77 -20.72
N GLU A 112 -54.61 37.74 -20.59
CA GLU A 112 -55.80 37.51 -21.40
C GLU A 112 -57.07 38.15 -20.82
N ILE A 113 -56.96 38.88 -19.70
CA ILE A 113 -58.10 39.53 -19.05
C ILE A 113 -58.04 41.04 -19.32
N THR A 114 -59.13 41.59 -19.86
CA THR A 114 -59.31 43.04 -20.03
C THR A 114 -60.31 43.54 -19.00
N PHE A 115 -59.88 44.46 -18.16
CA PHE A 115 -60.76 45.13 -17.22
C PHE A 115 -61.49 46.26 -17.92
N ALA A 116 -62.80 46.33 -17.76
CA ALA A 116 -63.62 47.32 -18.43
C ALA A 116 -64.61 48.01 -17.48
N ARG A 117 -64.90 49.28 -17.77
CA ARG A 117 -65.91 50.10 -17.08
C ARG A 117 -67.17 50.18 -17.94
N PRO A 118 -68.39 50.04 -17.37
CA PRO A 118 -69.61 50.18 -18.15
C PRO A 118 -69.80 51.64 -18.57
N VAL A 119 -70.11 51.88 -19.84
CA VAL A 119 -70.30 53.24 -20.39
C VAL A 119 -71.76 53.48 -20.72
N ALA A 120 -72.39 52.59 -21.48
CA ALA A 120 -73.81 52.68 -21.81
C ALA A 120 -74.47 51.29 -21.80
N PRO A 121 -75.66 51.14 -21.20
CA PRO A 121 -76.38 49.87 -21.19
C PRO A 121 -76.99 49.56 -22.56
N GLU A 122 -77.37 48.30 -22.76
CA GLU A 122 -78.24 47.92 -23.87
C GLU A 122 -79.53 48.74 -23.83
N GLY A 123 -79.99 49.19 -24.98
CA GLY A 123 -81.17 50.03 -25.09
C GLY A 123 -80.93 51.50 -24.73
N TYR A 124 -79.69 51.92 -24.42
CA TYR A 124 -79.36 53.35 -24.26
C TYR A 124 -79.85 54.13 -25.47
N ARG A 125 -80.73 55.09 -25.24
CA ARG A 125 -81.43 55.83 -26.29
C ARG A 125 -80.78 57.18 -26.56
N ARG A 126 -80.72 57.57 -27.83
CA ARG A 126 -80.28 58.88 -28.27
C ARG A 126 -81.17 59.38 -29.39
N ALA A 127 -81.75 60.57 -29.20
CA ALA A 127 -82.50 61.25 -30.24
C ALA A 127 -81.52 61.93 -31.21
N VAL A 128 -81.78 61.78 -32.50
CA VAL A 128 -81.02 62.42 -33.58
C VAL A 128 -82.00 63.05 -34.56
N GLN A 129 -81.68 64.25 -35.03
CA GLN A 129 -82.43 64.89 -36.09
C GLN A 129 -81.80 64.48 -37.43
N GLY A 130 -82.60 64.43 -38.49
CA GLY A 130 -82.11 64.06 -39.81
C GLY A 130 -82.84 64.76 -40.93
N LEU A 131 -82.12 64.96 -42.03
CA LEU A 131 -82.67 65.40 -43.30
C LEU A 131 -82.59 64.24 -44.29
N ALA A 132 -83.72 63.87 -44.88
CA ALA A 132 -83.80 62.91 -45.96
C ALA A 132 -84.19 63.60 -47.25
N ILE A 133 -83.37 63.44 -48.27
CA ILE A 133 -83.63 63.91 -49.64
C ILE A 133 -83.93 62.67 -50.48
N SER A 134 -85.17 62.53 -50.92
CA SER A 134 -85.62 61.41 -51.76
C SER A 134 -85.82 61.89 -53.18
N THR A 135 -85.08 61.32 -54.13
CA THR A 135 -85.18 61.63 -55.56
C THR A 135 -85.69 60.40 -56.31
N ARG A 136 -86.63 60.57 -57.25
CA ARG A 136 -87.13 59.45 -58.06
C ARG A 136 -86.21 59.22 -59.26
N ARG A 137 -85.71 57.99 -59.43
CA ARG A 137 -84.90 57.56 -60.59
C ARG A 137 -85.36 56.18 -61.06
N ASP A 138 -85.56 56.02 -62.36
CA ASP A 138 -85.96 54.75 -62.99
C ASP A 138 -87.18 54.08 -62.31
N GLY A 139 -88.14 54.90 -61.90
CA GLY A 139 -89.36 54.46 -61.22
C GLY A 139 -89.20 54.07 -59.74
N ARG A 140 -88.01 54.21 -59.15
CA ARG A 140 -87.73 53.94 -57.72
C ARG A 140 -87.32 55.22 -56.99
N TRP A 141 -87.59 55.27 -55.68
CA TRP A 141 -87.10 56.35 -54.83
C TRP A 141 -85.69 56.01 -54.34
N GLU A 142 -84.74 56.90 -54.59
CA GLU A 142 -83.42 56.89 -53.97
C GLU A 142 -83.41 57.92 -52.84
N THR A 143 -83.26 57.47 -51.61
CA THR A 143 -83.20 58.36 -50.44
C THR A 143 -81.76 58.52 -49.97
N ARG A 144 -81.33 59.77 -49.75
CA ARG A 144 -80.10 60.10 -49.02
C ARG A 144 -80.49 60.72 -47.68
N ILE A 145 -80.05 60.09 -46.59
CA ILE A 145 -80.32 60.54 -45.22
C ILE A 145 -79.02 61.05 -44.59
N THR A 146 -79.08 62.24 -44.01
CA THR A 146 -78.00 62.86 -43.23
C THR A 146 -78.52 63.13 -41.82
N LEU A 147 -77.76 62.78 -40.79
CA LEU A 147 -78.16 62.92 -39.38
C LEU A 147 -77.34 64.03 -38.73
N GLU A 148 -77.99 64.90 -37.95
CA GLU A 148 -77.35 66.03 -37.28
C GLU A 148 -77.55 65.95 -35.75
N PRO A 149 -76.49 66.20 -34.95
CA PRO A 149 -75.09 66.31 -35.38
C PRO A 149 -74.48 64.94 -35.73
N ASP A 150 -73.48 64.89 -36.61
CA ASP A 150 -72.77 63.64 -36.97
C ASP A 150 -72.19 62.90 -35.75
N SER A 151 -71.78 63.65 -34.72
CA SER A 151 -71.29 63.10 -33.45
C SER A 151 -72.36 62.33 -32.67
N ALA A 152 -73.65 62.50 -32.98
CA ALA A 152 -74.71 61.74 -32.37
C ALA A 152 -74.66 60.26 -32.77
N LEU A 153 -74.00 59.90 -33.87
CA LEU A 153 -73.72 58.51 -34.23
C LEU A 153 -72.49 57.91 -33.53
N ALA A 154 -71.70 58.72 -32.82
CA ALA A 154 -70.56 58.22 -32.06
C ALA A 154 -71.03 57.28 -30.95
N VAL A 155 -70.59 56.03 -31.02
CA VAL A 155 -70.89 54.99 -30.04
C VAL A 155 -70.15 55.33 -28.75
N PRO A 156 -70.83 55.43 -27.60
CA PRO A 156 -70.17 55.65 -26.34
C PRO A 156 -69.46 54.36 -25.89
N GLY A 157 -68.17 54.21 -26.19
CA GLY A 157 -67.37 53.03 -25.81
C GLY A 157 -67.40 51.89 -26.86
N LEU A 158 -66.95 50.71 -26.46
CA LEU A 158 -66.82 49.52 -27.32
C LEU A 158 -67.71 48.37 -26.82
N PRO A 159 -68.34 47.57 -27.69
CA PRO A 159 -69.05 46.38 -27.26
C PRO A 159 -68.07 45.35 -26.68
N ALA A 160 -68.51 44.51 -25.75
CA ALA A 160 -67.65 43.52 -25.08
C ALA A 160 -66.88 42.62 -26.07
N ALA A 161 -67.50 42.23 -27.19
CA ALA A 161 -66.88 41.41 -28.23
C ALA A 161 -65.74 42.10 -29.00
N ALA A 162 -65.65 43.44 -28.94
CA ALA A 162 -64.57 44.20 -29.57
C ALA A 162 -63.38 44.41 -28.62
N LEU A 163 -63.53 44.09 -27.33
CA LEU A 163 -62.43 44.14 -26.37
C LEU A 163 -61.60 42.85 -26.47
N PRO A 164 -60.25 42.93 -26.43
CA PRO A 164 -59.41 41.75 -26.51
C PRO A 164 -59.51 40.90 -25.24
N GLY A 165 -59.63 39.58 -25.39
CA GLY A 165 -59.60 38.64 -24.27
C GLY A 165 -60.91 38.56 -23.47
N ARG A 166 -60.82 38.01 -22.25
CA ARG A 166 -61.96 37.90 -21.33
C ARG A 166 -62.21 39.25 -20.67
N VAL A 167 -63.39 39.82 -20.90
CA VAL A 167 -63.79 41.08 -20.28
C VAL A 167 -64.26 40.83 -18.84
N VAL A 168 -63.64 41.51 -17.89
CA VAL A 168 -64.05 41.50 -16.48
C VAL A 168 -64.41 42.93 -16.07
N MET A 169 -65.58 43.08 -15.47
CA MET A 169 -66.08 44.39 -15.07
C MET A 169 -65.36 44.90 -13.83
N LEU A 170 -64.87 46.14 -13.88
CA LEU A 170 -64.34 46.81 -12.70
C LEU A 170 -65.42 46.90 -11.61
N GLY A 171 -65.09 46.48 -10.40
CA GLY A 171 -65.98 46.42 -9.24
C GLY A 171 -66.89 45.19 -9.18
N SER A 172 -66.76 44.24 -10.12
CA SER A 172 -67.55 43.00 -10.09
C SER A 172 -67.03 42.00 -9.05
N GLU A 173 -67.89 41.07 -8.62
CA GLU A 173 -67.46 39.93 -7.80
C GLU A 173 -66.38 39.09 -8.50
N GLU A 174 -66.43 39.00 -9.83
CA GLU A 174 -65.46 38.27 -10.63
C GLU A 174 -64.06 38.91 -10.53
N GLU A 175 -63.98 40.24 -10.61
CA GLU A 175 -62.73 40.96 -10.36
C GLU A 175 -62.22 40.74 -8.93
N ALA A 176 -63.11 40.82 -7.92
CA ALA A 176 -62.74 40.61 -6.53
C ALA A 176 -62.16 39.20 -6.31
N ARG A 177 -62.78 38.16 -6.90
CA ARG A 177 -62.29 36.78 -6.85
C ARG A 177 -60.94 36.63 -7.54
N LEU A 178 -60.73 37.27 -8.69
CA LEU A 178 -59.44 37.24 -9.41
C LEU A 178 -58.33 37.92 -8.61
N ARG A 179 -58.60 39.09 -8.00
CA ARG A 179 -57.64 39.76 -7.13
C ARG A 179 -57.30 38.94 -5.90
N ALA A 180 -58.30 38.35 -5.25
CA ALA A 180 -58.09 37.50 -4.08
C ALA A 180 -57.28 36.24 -4.42
N ALA A 181 -57.58 35.57 -5.54
CA ALA A 181 -56.86 34.40 -6.00
C ALA A 181 -55.37 34.70 -6.28
N ARG A 182 -55.08 35.89 -6.84
CA ARG A 182 -53.69 36.33 -7.09
C ARG A 182 -52.96 36.68 -5.81
N ALA A 183 -53.59 37.44 -4.91
CA ALA A 183 -52.99 37.75 -3.62
C ALA A 183 -52.61 36.46 -2.85
N ALA A 184 -53.50 35.45 -2.87
CA ALA A 184 -53.21 34.15 -2.28
C ALA A 184 -52.07 33.40 -3.01
N ALA A 185 -52.00 33.47 -4.34
CA ALA A 185 -50.93 32.87 -5.12
C ALA A 185 -49.57 33.54 -4.86
N ASP A 186 -49.54 34.86 -4.75
CA ASP A 186 -48.34 35.64 -4.45
C ASP A 186 -47.84 35.38 -3.04
N GLU A 187 -48.75 35.32 -2.05
CA GLU A 187 -48.43 34.97 -0.67
C GLU A 187 -47.88 33.54 -0.57
N ALA A 188 -48.51 32.57 -1.25
CA ALA A 188 -48.03 31.19 -1.33
C ALA A 188 -46.66 31.11 -2.02
N GLY A 189 -46.45 31.88 -3.09
CA GLY A 189 -45.17 31.99 -3.79
C GLY A 189 -44.06 32.55 -2.90
N HIS A 190 -44.35 33.62 -2.14
CA HIS A 190 -43.41 34.22 -1.21
C HIS A 190 -43.06 33.27 -0.05
N ALA A 191 -44.07 32.60 0.53
CA ALA A 191 -43.87 31.59 1.57
C ALA A 191 -43.02 30.41 1.07
N ALA A 192 -43.28 29.93 -0.15
CA ALA A 192 -42.49 28.87 -0.77
C ALA A 192 -41.04 29.29 -1.04
N ALA A 193 -40.81 30.54 -1.48
CA ALA A 193 -39.48 31.08 -1.69
C ALA A 193 -38.68 31.18 -0.38
N LEU A 194 -39.30 31.66 0.70
CA LEU A 194 -38.68 31.70 2.03
C LEU A 194 -38.37 30.29 2.56
N ALA A 195 -39.27 29.33 2.36
CA ALA A 195 -39.04 27.94 2.74
C ALA A 195 -37.90 27.30 1.93
N ALA A 196 -37.76 27.64 0.64
CA ALA A 196 -36.64 27.20 -0.20
C ALA A 196 -35.32 27.84 0.28
N GLN A 197 -35.32 29.14 0.59
CA GLN A 197 -34.15 29.84 1.12
C GLN A 197 -33.68 29.26 2.45
N ARG A 198 -34.61 28.96 3.38
CA ARG A 198 -34.28 28.32 4.66
C ARG A 198 -33.68 26.93 4.48
N ARG A 199 -34.23 26.12 3.57
CA ARG A 199 -33.67 24.80 3.24
C ARG A 199 -32.28 24.91 2.64
N ALA A 200 -32.07 25.84 1.72
CA ALA A 200 -30.74 26.08 1.13
C ALA A 200 -29.71 26.52 2.17
N ALA A 201 -30.10 27.43 3.08
CA ALA A 201 -29.23 27.87 4.17
C ALA A 201 -28.89 26.75 5.17
N ALA A 202 -29.85 25.88 5.49
CA ALA A 202 -29.62 24.71 6.33
C ALA A 202 -28.62 23.74 5.68
N LEU A 203 -28.81 23.40 4.40
CA LEU A 203 -27.90 22.53 3.65
C LEU A 203 -26.48 23.11 3.55
N ALA A 204 -26.36 24.42 3.32
CA ALA A 204 -25.06 25.09 3.30
C ALA A 204 -24.35 25.03 4.67
N THR A 205 -25.11 25.14 5.77
CA THR A 205 -24.57 25.01 7.13
C THR A 205 -24.09 23.58 7.40
N GLU A 206 -24.90 22.57 7.04
CA GLU A 206 -24.53 21.15 7.18
C GLU A 206 -23.27 20.80 6.37
N GLN A 207 -23.17 21.30 5.13
CA GLN A 207 -21.98 21.13 4.30
C GLN A 207 -20.75 21.79 4.93
N GLY A 208 -20.89 23.02 5.47
CA GLY A 208 -19.80 23.71 6.15
C GLY A 208 -19.29 22.96 7.38
N VAL A 209 -20.20 22.38 8.18
CA VAL A 209 -19.82 21.54 9.34
C VAL A 209 -19.11 20.26 8.89
N ALA A 210 -19.63 19.57 7.88
CA ALA A 210 -19.03 18.34 7.35
C ALA A 210 -17.62 18.60 6.76
N GLU A 211 -17.43 19.70 6.05
CA GLU A 211 -16.13 20.11 5.51
C GLU A 211 -15.13 20.47 6.63
N ALA A 212 -15.59 21.17 7.67
CA ALA A 212 -14.76 21.50 8.83
C ALA A 212 -14.33 20.23 9.59
N GLU A 213 -15.23 19.27 9.80
CA GLU A 213 -14.89 17.98 10.41
C GLU A 213 -13.92 17.17 9.53
N ALA A 214 -14.13 17.14 8.22
CA ALA A 214 -13.22 16.47 7.28
C ALA A 214 -11.83 17.11 7.29
N ALA A 215 -11.75 18.44 7.36
CA ALA A 215 -10.49 19.17 7.49
C ALA A 215 -9.79 18.85 8.81
N ALA A 216 -10.52 18.83 9.93
CA ALA A 216 -9.97 18.46 11.24
C ALA A 216 -9.44 17.03 11.26
N ARG A 217 -10.15 16.06 10.65
CA ARG A 217 -9.67 14.67 10.52
C ARG A 217 -8.40 14.58 9.68
N ARG A 218 -8.30 15.33 8.58
CA ARG A 218 -7.08 15.39 7.75
C ARG A 218 -5.89 15.96 8.53
N GLN A 219 -6.11 17.04 9.30
CA GLN A 219 -5.06 17.63 10.14
C GLN A 219 -4.61 16.66 11.24
N ALA A 220 -5.54 15.97 11.90
CA ALA A 220 -5.22 14.98 12.92
C ALA A 220 -4.45 13.77 12.33
N ALA A 221 -4.83 13.31 11.14
CA ALA A 221 -4.10 12.25 10.44
C ALA A 221 -2.68 12.69 10.06
N ALA A 222 -2.52 13.90 9.51
CA ALA A 222 -1.20 14.47 9.19
C ALA A 222 -0.30 14.60 10.43
N ALA A 223 -0.86 15.05 11.56
CA ALA A 223 -0.14 15.15 12.82
C ALA A 223 0.34 13.78 13.35
N ARG A 224 -0.46 12.71 13.16
CA ARG A 224 -0.06 11.35 13.53
C ARG A 224 1.10 10.84 12.68
N VAL A 225 1.05 11.05 11.37
CA VAL A 225 2.14 10.67 10.46
C VAL A 225 3.44 11.38 10.85
N LEU A 226 3.39 12.70 11.09
CA LEU A 226 4.57 13.45 11.53
C LEU A 226 5.12 12.96 12.88
N ALA A 227 4.24 12.59 13.82
CA ALA A 227 4.66 12.04 15.10
C ALA A 227 5.30 10.64 14.98
N GLU A 228 4.80 9.80 14.09
CA GLU A 228 5.38 8.48 13.78
C GLU A 228 6.75 8.62 13.10
N GLU A 229 6.88 9.54 12.14
CA GLU A 229 8.15 9.85 11.48
C GLU A 229 9.20 10.36 12.48
N ALA A 230 8.80 11.22 13.43
CA ALA A 230 9.68 11.71 14.48
C ALA A 230 10.17 10.56 15.39
N ARG A 231 9.27 9.68 15.84
CA ARG A 231 9.63 8.50 16.65
C ARG A 231 10.55 7.54 15.89
N ALA A 232 10.29 7.31 14.61
CA ALA A 232 11.14 6.48 13.76
C ALA A 232 12.52 7.11 13.50
N ALA A 233 12.61 8.44 13.45
CA ALA A 233 13.89 9.15 13.35
C ALA A 233 14.69 9.05 14.66
N GLU A 234 14.04 9.16 15.82
CA GLU A 234 14.68 9.00 17.13
C GLU A 234 15.18 7.57 17.34
N ALA A 235 14.38 6.55 17.02
CA ALA A 235 14.79 5.15 17.13
C ALA A 235 16.03 4.86 16.27
N ARG A 236 16.06 5.34 15.01
CA ARG A 236 17.24 5.20 14.12
C ARG A 236 18.49 5.89 14.67
N ARG A 237 18.33 7.02 15.37
CA ARG A 237 19.47 7.69 16.03
C ARG A 237 20.01 6.86 17.19
N GLN A 238 19.13 6.27 18.00
CA GLN A 238 19.52 5.40 19.12
C GLN A 238 20.24 4.13 18.63
N GLU A 239 19.68 3.45 17.62
CA GLU A 239 20.30 2.27 17.00
C GLU A 239 21.69 2.62 16.40
N ALA A 240 21.82 3.76 15.74
CA ALA A 240 23.10 4.20 15.20
C ALA A 240 24.14 4.50 16.29
N GLU A 241 23.73 5.05 17.43
CA GLU A 241 24.59 5.31 18.57
C GLU A 241 25.02 4.01 19.27
N GLU A 242 24.10 3.07 19.46
CA GLU A 242 24.41 1.72 19.97
C GLU A 242 25.36 0.96 19.05
N ALA A 243 25.13 1.01 17.73
CA ALA A 243 26.02 0.40 16.75
C ALA A 243 27.42 1.01 16.79
N ARG A 244 27.54 2.33 16.98
CA ARG A 244 28.83 3.00 17.16
C ARG A 244 29.53 2.53 18.44
N ARG A 245 28.82 2.48 19.57
CA ARG A 245 29.36 1.99 20.85
C ARG A 245 29.84 0.54 20.73
N LEU A 246 29.07 -0.32 20.07
CA LEU A 246 29.46 -1.73 19.86
C LEU A 246 30.66 -1.86 18.93
N ALA A 247 30.74 -1.03 17.88
CA ALA A 247 31.87 -1.03 16.95
C ALA A 247 33.16 -0.56 17.63
N GLU A 248 33.09 0.46 18.48
CA GLU A 248 34.21 0.93 19.31
C GLU A 248 34.67 -0.17 20.29
N ALA A 249 33.73 -0.75 21.06
CA ALA A 249 34.05 -1.86 21.97
C ALA A 249 34.67 -3.08 21.27
N ARG A 250 34.27 -3.37 20.02
CA ARG A 250 34.89 -4.44 19.21
C ARG A 250 36.31 -4.11 18.78
N ARG A 251 36.61 -2.84 18.47
CA ARG A 251 37.98 -2.41 18.14
C ARG A 251 38.87 -2.54 19.36
N ASP A 252 38.42 -2.04 20.50
CA ASP A 252 39.17 -2.13 21.77
C ASP A 252 39.44 -3.60 22.16
N ALA A 253 38.45 -4.48 21.99
CA ALA A 253 38.61 -5.91 22.25
C ALA A 253 39.60 -6.58 21.29
N ALA A 254 39.62 -6.19 20.01
CA ALA A 254 40.57 -6.72 19.04
C ALA A 254 42.00 -6.27 19.36
N GLU A 255 42.20 -5.00 19.71
CA GLU A 255 43.49 -4.47 20.15
C GLU A 255 43.99 -5.14 21.44
N ALA A 256 43.09 -5.38 22.41
CA ALA A 256 43.42 -6.09 23.64
C ALA A 256 43.83 -7.55 23.39
N LEU A 257 43.15 -8.23 22.46
CA LEU A 257 43.49 -9.60 22.06
C LEU A 257 44.86 -9.65 21.37
N GLU A 258 45.13 -8.74 20.44
CA GLU A 258 46.43 -8.65 19.77
C GLU A 258 47.56 -8.41 20.78
N ALA A 259 47.36 -7.48 21.72
CA ALA A 259 48.31 -7.22 22.80
C ALA A 259 48.52 -8.44 23.73
N ALA A 260 47.50 -9.27 23.93
CA ALA A 260 47.61 -10.50 24.71
C ALA A 260 48.44 -11.57 23.96
N VAL A 261 48.18 -11.77 22.67
CA VAL A 261 48.93 -12.71 21.81
C VAL A 261 50.41 -12.33 21.75
N LEU A 262 50.72 -11.04 21.60
CA LEU A 262 52.11 -10.56 21.59
C LEU A 262 52.83 -10.81 22.92
N ARG A 263 52.13 -10.65 24.05
CA ARG A 263 52.69 -10.96 25.38
C ARG A 263 52.98 -12.44 25.57
N GLU A 264 52.09 -13.31 25.11
CA GLU A 264 52.31 -14.76 25.17
C GLU A 264 53.48 -15.18 24.28
N ALA A 265 53.56 -14.66 23.05
CA ALA A 265 54.68 -14.93 22.15
C ALA A 265 56.02 -14.46 22.74
N ALA A 266 56.06 -13.30 23.39
CA ALA A 266 57.24 -12.82 24.10
C ALA A 266 57.62 -13.74 25.27
N ALA A 267 56.65 -14.20 26.06
CA ALA A 267 56.90 -15.13 27.16
C ALA A 267 57.45 -16.49 26.66
N GLN A 268 56.90 -17.03 25.58
CA GLN A 268 57.39 -18.27 24.96
C GLN A 268 58.83 -18.12 24.45
N ARG A 269 59.18 -16.99 23.84
CA ARG A 269 60.56 -16.70 23.42
C ARG A 269 61.53 -16.70 24.59
N MET A 270 61.16 -16.07 25.71
CA MET A 270 61.99 -16.05 26.91
C MET A 270 62.24 -17.47 27.47
N VAL A 271 61.23 -18.34 27.46
CA VAL A 271 61.39 -19.75 27.89
C VAL A 271 62.34 -20.51 26.96
N ILE A 272 62.19 -20.34 25.63
CA ILE A 272 63.06 -21.00 24.64
C ILE A 272 64.51 -20.51 24.78
N GLU A 273 64.72 -19.21 24.92
CA GLU A 273 66.05 -18.62 25.10
C GLU A 273 66.71 -19.08 26.41
N ALA A 274 65.96 -19.12 27.51
CA ALA A 274 66.46 -19.63 28.79
C ALA A 274 66.88 -21.11 28.67
N ARG A 275 66.07 -21.94 28.02
CA ARG A 275 66.39 -23.34 27.73
C ARG A 275 67.66 -23.48 26.88
N ALA A 276 67.79 -22.65 25.83
CA ALA A 276 68.96 -22.66 24.96
C ALA A 276 70.26 -22.30 25.73
N ARG A 277 70.20 -21.31 26.63
CA ARG A 277 71.33 -20.95 27.50
C ARG A 277 71.71 -22.10 28.44
N GLN A 278 70.73 -22.74 29.07
CA GLN A 278 70.95 -23.89 29.95
C GLN A 278 71.62 -25.06 29.22
N ILE A 279 71.17 -25.36 28.00
CA ILE A 279 71.79 -26.40 27.15
C ILE A 279 73.24 -26.04 26.79
N ALA A 280 73.51 -24.78 26.42
CA ALA A 280 74.86 -24.32 26.08
C ALA A 280 75.82 -24.38 27.28
N GLU A 281 75.35 -24.00 28.46
CA GLU A 281 76.11 -24.08 29.70
C GLU A 281 76.45 -25.54 30.05
N LEU A 282 75.47 -26.45 29.99
CA LEU A 282 75.69 -27.87 30.24
C LEU A 282 76.70 -28.49 29.27
N ARG A 283 76.61 -28.16 27.97
CA ARG A 283 77.60 -28.60 26.97
C ARG A 283 79.02 -28.18 27.32
N THR A 284 79.19 -26.94 27.79
CA THR A 284 80.49 -26.42 28.23
C THR A 284 81.00 -27.21 29.44
N ARG A 285 80.14 -27.49 30.43
CA ARG A 285 80.50 -28.28 31.61
C ARG A 285 80.83 -29.74 31.27
N PHE A 286 80.19 -30.34 30.26
CA PHE A 286 80.52 -31.68 29.80
C PHE A 286 81.95 -31.79 29.23
N ALA A 287 82.45 -30.72 28.61
CA ALA A 287 83.83 -30.66 28.12
C ALA A 287 84.89 -30.42 29.23
N GLY A 288 84.45 -30.15 30.47
CA GLY A 288 85.34 -29.89 31.60
C GLY A 288 86.08 -31.12 32.14
N ASP A 289 86.69 -30.94 33.31
CA ASP A 289 87.36 -32.02 34.04
C ASP A 289 86.36 -33.11 34.48
N ARG A 290 86.90 -34.26 34.94
CA ARG A 290 86.08 -35.43 35.26
C ARG A 290 84.99 -35.14 36.30
N ASN A 291 85.34 -34.39 37.35
CA ASN A 291 84.41 -34.09 38.44
C ASN A 291 83.31 -33.10 38.00
N THR A 292 83.66 -32.06 37.24
CA THR A 292 82.69 -31.11 36.69
C THR A 292 81.75 -31.81 35.71
N ARG A 293 82.27 -32.73 34.89
CA ARG A 293 81.46 -33.53 33.96
C ARG A 293 80.46 -34.41 34.70
N LEU A 294 80.89 -35.14 35.74
CA LEU A 294 80.00 -36.00 36.53
C LEU A 294 78.91 -35.20 37.26
N ALA A 295 79.26 -34.03 37.82
CA ALA A 295 78.28 -33.14 38.46
C ALA A 295 77.27 -32.58 37.44
N ALA A 296 77.74 -32.16 36.26
CA ALA A 296 76.87 -31.68 35.18
C ALA A 296 75.96 -32.79 34.64
N LEU A 297 76.44 -34.03 34.60
CA LEU A 297 75.65 -35.20 34.21
C LEU A 297 74.55 -35.51 35.22
N ASP A 298 74.84 -35.51 36.52
CA ASP A 298 73.81 -35.70 37.56
C ASP A 298 72.75 -34.59 37.46
N GLN A 299 73.18 -33.33 37.30
CA GLN A 299 72.27 -32.20 37.11
C GLN A 299 71.39 -32.35 35.86
N ALA A 300 71.98 -32.72 34.71
CA ALA A 300 71.25 -32.88 33.46
C ALA A 300 70.23 -34.03 33.54
N MET A 301 70.64 -35.17 34.09
CA MET A 301 69.79 -36.35 34.22
C MET A 301 68.63 -36.14 35.21
N ARG A 302 68.79 -35.30 36.23
CA ARG A 302 67.72 -34.92 37.17
C ARG A 302 66.80 -33.79 36.67
N SER A 303 67.10 -33.20 35.51
CA SER A 303 66.30 -32.11 34.95
C SER A 303 64.88 -32.57 34.63
N GLY A 304 63.88 -31.72 34.89
CA GLY A 304 62.50 -31.94 34.45
C GLY A 304 62.32 -31.89 32.93
N ASP A 305 63.28 -31.29 32.21
CA ASP A 305 63.24 -31.15 30.75
C ASP A 305 63.79 -32.41 30.04
N PRO A 306 62.98 -33.12 29.22
CA PRO A 306 63.41 -34.33 28.52
C PRO A 306 64.58 -34.11 27.56
N ALA A 307 64.71 -32.93 26.93
CA ALA A 307 65.83 -32.68 26.01
C ALA A 307 67.15 -32.51 26.76
N ILE A 308 67.11 -31.93 27.97
CA ILE A 308 68.30 -31.80 28.83
C ILE A 308 68.74 -33.18 29.33
N ARG A 309 67.78 -34.05 29.67
CA ARG A 309 68.07 -35.43 30.07
C ARG A 309 68.67 -36.24 28.92
N ALA A 310 68.07 -36.18 27.73
CA ALA A 310 68.60 -36.84 26.54
C ALA A 310 70.04 -36.37 26.24
N LEU A 311 70.29 -35.06 26.29
CA LEU A 311 71.63 -34.51 26.12
C LEU A 311 72.63 -35.03 27.17
N GLY A 312 72.21 -35.12 28.44
CA GLY A 312 73.03 -35.68 29.52
C GLY A 312 73.37 -37.16 29.27
N PHE A 313 72.38 -37.95 28.85
CA PHE A 313 72.57 -39.35 28.52
C PHE A 313 73.55 -39.52 27.35
N GLU A 314 73.38 -38.75 26.27
CA GLU A 314 74.30 -38.76 25.12
C GLU A 314 75.73 -38.36 25.50
N ALA A 315 75.88 -37.31 26.32
CA ALA A 315 77.18 -36.88 26.80
C ALA A 315 77.88 -37.95 27.66
N ALA A 316 77.12 -38.70 28.48
CA ALA A 316 77.66 -39.81 29.26
C ALA A 316 78.21 -40.92 28.36
N LEU A 317 77.45 -41.32 27.33
CA LEU A 317 77.87 -42.34 26.37
C LEU A 317 79.11 -41.90 25.57
N ALA A 318 79.11 -40.66 25.07
CA ALA A 318 80.22 -40.11 24.30
C ALA A 318 81.51 -39.99 25.12
N SER A 319 81.41 -39.82 26.45
CA SER A 319 82.57 -39.66 27.33
C SER A 319 83.42 -40.93 27.48
N GLN A 320 82.85 -42.11 27.19
CA GLN A 320 83.44 -43.43 27.46
C GLN A 320 83.89 -43.65 28.93
N ASP A 321 83.52 -42.77 29.88
CA ASP A 321 83.82 -42.94 31.31
C ASP A 321 82.80 -43.89 31.94
N ALA A 322 83.28 -45.02 32.44
CA ALA A 322 82.47 -46.02 33.11
C ALA A 322 81.64 -45.48 34.30
N ALA A 323 82.14 -44.46 35.01
CA ALA A 323 81.40 -43.83 36.09
C ALA A 323 80.24 -42.96 35.56
N ALA A 324 80.45 -42.25 34.46
CA ALA A 324 79.45 -41.43 33.80
C ALA A 324 78.34 -42.29 33.18
N ILE A 325 78.72 -43.35 32.46
CA ILE A 325 77.78 -44.30 31.86
C ILE A 325 76.95 -44.98 32.95
N GLY A 326 77.58 -45.51 34.00
CA GLY A 326 76.86 -46.14 35.11
C GLY A 326 75.93 -45.16 35.85
N LEU A 327 76.30 -43.88 35.99
CA LEU A 327 75.42 -42.86 36.55
C LEU A 327 74.21 -42.58 35.64
N ALA A 328 74.44 -42.38 34.34
CA ALA A 328 73.37 -42.12 33.38
C ALA A 328 72.39 -43.29 33.30
N LEU A 329 72.87 -44.54 33.29
CA LEU A 329 72.02 -45.74 33.31
C LEU A 329 71.15 -45.79 34.57
N ARG A 330 71.74 -45.56 35.76
CA ARG A 330 71.00 -45.58 37.03
C ARG A 330 69.91 -44.53 37.07
N LEU A 331 70.23 -43.28 36.69
CA LEU A 331 69.26 -42.20 36.69
C LEU A 331 68.17 -42.38 35.62
N THR A 332 68.49 -43.01 34.50
CA THR A 332 67.50 -43.39 33.47
C THR A 332 66.54 -44.45 34.01
N LEU A 333 67.04 -45.46 34.74
CA LEU A 333 66.17 -46.46 35.38
C LEU A 333 65.26 -45.86 36.44
N VAL A 334 65.74 -44.89 37.23
CA VAL A 334 64.89 -44.19 38.21
C VAL A 334 63.69 -43.50 37.54
N GLN A 335 63.81 -43.13 36.27
CA GLN A 335 62.75 -42.46 35.51
C GLN A 335 61.87 -43.43 34.71
N LYS A 336 62.32 -44.69 34.54
CA LYS A 336 61.58 -45.73 33.85
C LYS A 336 60.99 -46.70 34.88
N PRO A 337 59.72 -46.55 35.28
CA PRO A 337 59.08 -47.48 36.21
C PRO A 337 58.91 -48.88 35.61
N GLU A 338 59.06 -49.03 34.29
CA GLU A 338 58.89 -50.28 33.57
C GLU A 338 60.02 -50.51 32.55
N LEU A 339 60.63 -51.69 32.59
CA LEU A 339 61.63 -52.12 31.61
C LEU A 339 61.06 -53.19 30.70
N GLN A 340 60.95 -52.85 29.42
CA GLN A 340 60.52 -53.78 28.39
C GLN A 340 61.72 -54.61 27.92
N VAL A 341 61.67 -55.91 28.21
CA VAL A 341 62.64 -56.90 27.77
C VAL A 341 62.08 -57.59 26.54
N VAL A 342 62.71 -57.38 25.39
CA VAL A 342 62.41 -58.10 24.15
C VAL A 342 63.39 -59.25 24.03
N THR A 343 62.90 -60.48 23.86
CA THR A 343 63.77 -61.63 23.61
C THR A 343 63.73 -62.03 22.14
N PHE A 344 64.88 -62.45 21.62
CA PHE A 344 65.10 -62.86 20.24
C PHE A 344 65.67 -64.28 20.20
N ALA A 345 65.77 -64.82 18.97
CA ALA A 345 66.24 -66.16 18.60
C ALA A 345 67.32 -66.78 19.54
N PRO A 346 67.32 -68.11 19.72
CA PRO A 346 68.25 -68.79 20.63
C PRO A 346 69.72 -68.50 20.28
N ALA A 347 70.51 -68.11 21.28
CA ALA A 347 71.93 -67.81 21.13
C ALA A 347 72.78 -69.09 20.95
N VAL A 348 72.38 -70.21 21.58
CA VAL A 348 73.05 -71.51 21.50
C VAL A 348 72.00 -72.61 21.66
N VAL A 349 71.94 -73.57 20.73
CA VAL A 349 71.11 -74.78 20.85
C VAL A 349 72.04 -75.97 21.13
N GLY A 350 71.95 -76.52 22.34
CA GLY A 350 72.66 -77.73 22.73
C GLY A 350 71.94 -79.00 22.30
N PRO A 351 72.64 -80.15 22.16
CA PRO A 351 71.99 -81.44 21.92
C PRO A 351 71.05 -81.78 23.08
N GLY A 352 69.76 -82.05 22.77
CA GLY A 352 68.73 -82.39 23.75
C GLY A 352 67.86 -81.24 24.26
N GLN A 353 67.94 -80.05 23.67
CA GLN A 353 67.08 -78.91 24.03
C GLN A 353 65.75 -78.91 23.26
N GLY A 354 64.68 -78.40 23.88
CA GLY A 354 63.32 -78.32 23.31
C GLY A 354 63.22 -77.36 22.11
N ASN A 355 62.08 -77.37 21.41
CA ASN A 355 61.87 -76.56 20.21
C ASN A 355 62.11 -75.05 20.50
N PRO A 356 63.14 -74.42 19.94
CA PRO A 356 63.47 -73.04 20.26
C PRO A 356 62.39 -72.04 19.86
N GLN A 357 61.56 -72.37 18.86
CA GLN A 357 60.44 -71.53 18.44
C GLN A 357 59.33 -71.47 19.49
N GLU A 358 59.08 -72.56 20.22
CA GLU A 358 58.09 -72.59 21.31
C GLU A 358 58.55 -71.75 22.52
N VAL A 359 59.84 -71.81 22.84
CA VAL A 359 60.44 -71.02 23.91
C VAL A 359 60.38 -69.52 23.59
N VAL A 360 60.75 -69.13 22.36
CA VAL A 360 60.64 -67.74 21.89
C VAL A 360 59.18 -67.28 21.85
N ALA A 361 58.26 -68.11 21.38
CA ALA A 361 56.82 -67.79 21.37
C ALA A 361 56.27 -67.55 22.78
N SER A 362 56.73 -68.32 23.78
CA SER A 362 56.32 -68.16 25.18
C SER A 362 56.90 -66.92 25.88
N LEU A 363 57.94 -66.30 25.31
CA LEU A 363 58.72 -65.21 25.90
C LEU A 363 58.91 -63.99 24.97
N SER A 364 58.05 -63.82 23.96
CA SER A 364 58.13 -62.79 22.91
C SER A 364 58.35 -61.35 23.39
N GLY A 365 58.12 -61.10 24.68
CA GLY A 365 58.67 -59.99 25.45
C GLY A 365 58.08 -60.04 26.86
N PHE A 366 58.73 -59.42 27.82
CA PHE A 366 58.15 -59.23 29.15
C PHE A 366 58.56 -57.88 29.74
N ALA A 367 57.69 -57.36 30.60
CA ALA A 367 57.97 -56.15 31.35
C ALA A 367 58.47 -56.50 32.75
N ILE A 368 59.47 -55.76 33.21
CA ILE A 368 59.88 -55.71 34.62
C ILE A 368 59.40 -54.37 35.16
N VAL A 369 58.41 -54.41 36.05
CA VAL A 369 57.96 -53.25 36.81
C VAL A 369 58.90 -53.05 37.99
N LEU A 370 59.60 -51.92 38.01
CA LEU A 370 60.55 -51.59 39.07
C LEU A 370 59.78 -51.02 40.27
N GLU A 371 59.97 -51.61 41.44
CA GLU A 371 59.31 -51.20 42.70
C GLU A 371 60.22 -50.30 43.53
N ASP A 372 61.50 -50.65 43.63
CA ASP A 372 62.49 -49.89 44.38
C ASP A 372 63.83 -49.92 43.63
N ILE A 373 64.51 -48.78 43.61
CA ILE A 373 65.79 -48.58 42.94
C ILE A 373 66.67 -47.75 43.86
N ASN A 374 67.80 -48.30 44.27
CA ASN A 374 68.81 -47.55 44.99
C ASN A 374 69.68 -46.79 43.98
N PRO A 375 69.59 -45.44 43.90
CA PRO A 375 70.35 -44.67 42.92
C PRO A 375 71.86 -44.68 43.20
N ALA A 376 72.27 -44.90 44.45
CA ALA A 376 73.68 -44.91 44.83
C ALA A 376 74.39 -46.19 44.40
N THR A 377 73.73 -47.34 44.53
CA THR A 377 74.31 -48.66 44.22
C THR A 377 73.88 -49.21 42.86
N GLY A 378 72.78 -48.72 42.29
CA GLY A 378 72.17 -49.27 41.09
C GLY A 378 71.45 -50.61 41.30
N SER A 379 71.28 -51.05 42.55
CA SER A 379 70.48 -52.24 42.88
C SER A 379 68.99 -51.91 42.81
N PHE A 380 68.19 -52.81 42.27
CA PHE A 380 66.75 -52.65 42.17
C PHE A 380 65.99 -53.93 42.49
N THR A 381 64.75 -53.75 42.89
CA THR A 381 63.77 -54.83 43.02
C THR A 381 62.51 -54.51 42.23
N GLY A 382 61.86 -55.54 41.73
CA GLY A 382 60.64 -55.37 40.96
C GLY A 382 59.91 -56.68 40.72
N MET A 383 58.92 -56.61 39.85
CA MET A 383 58.08 -57.74 39.48
C MET A 383 58.05 -57.89 37.95
N ALA A 384 58.19 -59.12 37.47
CA ALA A 384 58.12 -59.45 36.06
C ALA A 384 57.04 -60.51 35.82
N ARG A 385 56.40 -60.47 34.65
CA ARG A 385 55.44 -61.51 34.25
C ARG A 385 56.04 -62.34 33.13
N LEU A 386 56.25 -63.63 33.38
CA LEU A 386 56.94 -64.56 32.47
C LEU A 386 56.08 -65.80 32.26
N GLY A 387 55.74 -66.09 31.00
CA GLY A 387 55.09 -67.34 30.57
C GLY A 387 53.92 -67.81 31.44
N GLY A 388 53.06 -66.87 31.87
CA GLY A 388 51.86 -67.17 32.68
C GLY A 388 52.03 -67.05 34.19
N GLY A 389 53.26 -66.93 34.71
CA GLY A 389 53.55 -66.72 36.14
C GLY A 389 54.11 -65.33 36.46
N THR A 390 54.24 -65.00 37.75
CA THR A 390 54.90 -63.79 38.25
C THR A 390 56.24 -64.13 38.90
N ALA A 391 57.26 -63.36 38.54
CA ALA A 391 58.60 -63.47 39.08
C ALA A 391 58.95 -62.22 39.88
N ARG A 392 59.57 -62.40 41.03
CA ARG A 392 60.30 -61.35 41.71
C ARG A 392 61.62 -61.13 41.00
N ALA A 393 61.85 -59.91 40.55
CA ALA A 393 63.07 -59.45 39.92
C ALA A 393 63.96 -58.77 40.96
N THR A 394 65.21 -59.23 41.06
CA THR A 394 66.26 -58.56 41.84
C THR A 394 67.45 -58.35 40.92
N GLY A 395 67.85 -57.10 40.73
CA GLY A 395 68.90 -56.77 39.79
C GLY A 395 69.86 -55.73 40.32
N ALA A 396 70.95 -55.58 39.59
CA ALA A 396 71.95 -54.54 39.82
C ALA A 396 72.47 -54.01 38.48
N LEU A 397 72.61 -52.69 38.42
CA LEU A 397 73.34 -52.00 37.37
C LEU A 397 74.81 -51.82 37.79
N GLY A 398 75.69 -52.40 37.00
CA GLY A 398 77.12 -52.12 37.04
C GLY A 398 77.50 -50.92 36.17
N ARG A 399 78.77 -50.88 35.75
CA ARG A 399 79.34 -49.80 34.95
C ARG A 399 78.72 -49.66 33.55
N SER A 400 78.48 -50.79 32.90
CA SER A 400 77.90 -50.89 31.55
C SER A 400 77.07 -52.15 31.38
N GLU A 401 76.73 -52.80 32.49
CA GLU A 401 76.13 -54.13 32.53
C GLU A 401 74.96 -54.13 33.50
N MET A 402 73.92 -54.87 33.18
CA MET A 402 72.78 -55.10 34.04
C MET A 402 72.61 -56.60 34.26
N THR A 403 72.57 -57.00 35.51
CA THR A 403 72.24 -58.37 35.89
C THR A 403 70.90 -58.39 36.60
N VAL A 404 69.99 -59.26 36.19
CA VAL A 404 68.69 -59.45 36.83
C VAL A 404 68.50 -60.93 37.12
N ALA A 405 68.22 -61.26 38.38
CA ALA A 405 67.76 -62.58 38.79
C ALA A 405 66.23 -62.55 38.92
N LEU A 406 65.58 -63.54 38.34
CA LEU A 406 64.13 -63.72 38.33
C LEU A 406 63.81 -65.01 39.07
N ARG A 407 63.04 -64.90 40.15
CA ARG A 407 62.60 -66.05 40.97
C ARG A 407 61.08 -66.07 41.09
N PRO A 408 60.43 -67.24 41.24
CA PRO A 408 59.01 -67.33 41.56
C PRO A 408 58.60 -66.37 42.68
N ALA A 409 57.50 -65.63 42.49
CA ALA A 409 57.02 -64.67 43.49
C ALA A 409 56.49 -65.33 44.78
N GLY A 410 56.03 -66.58 44.69
CA GLY A 410 55.50 -67.33 45.84
C GLY A 410 55.68 -68.85 45.70
N PRO A 411 55.57 -69.59 46.81
CA PRO A 411 55.63 -71.04 46.79
C PRO A 411 54.49 -71.63 45.95
N GLY A 412 54.80 -72.56 45.05
CA GLY A 412 53.81 -73.26 44.21
C GLY A 412 53.44 -72.56 42.89
N GLN A 413 54.10 -71.46 42.53
CA GLN A 413 53.93 -70.79 41.23
C GLN A 413 55.21 -70.91 40.39
N PRO A 414 55.46 -72.06 39.71
CA PRO A 414 56.64 -72.20 38.88
C PRO A 414 56.62 -71.20 37.73
N LEU A 415 57.80 -70.70 37.35
CA LEU A 415 57.93 -69.92 36.12
C LEU A 415 57.86 -70.88 34.94
N LEU A 416 56.86 -70.77 34.09
CA LEU A 416 56.75 -71.62 32.91
C LEU A 416 57.46 -70.93 31.75
N VAL A 417 58.50 -71.56 31.21
CA VAL A 417 59.23 -71.07 30.03
C VAL A 417 59.31 -72.22 29.03
N GLY A 418 58.76 -72.04 27.83
CA GLY A 418 58.67 -73.11 26.83
C GLY A 418 57.93 -74.36 27.31
N GLY A 419 56.94 -74.20 28.20
CA GLY A 419 56.18 -75.32 28.79
C GLY A 419 56.87 -76.05 29.94
N VAL A 420 58.10 -75.67 30.33
CA VAL A 420 58.87 -76.31 31.41
C VAL A 420 58.91 -75.40 32.64
N ALA A 421 58.66 -75.97 33.83
CA ALA A 421 58.78 -75.28 35.11
C ALA A 421 60.23 -74.92 35.43
N GLN A 422 60.48 -73.65 35.77
CA GLN A 422 61.79 -73.10 36.11
C GLN A 422 61.82 -72.63 37.57
N GLU A 423 62.92 -72.92 38.25
CA GLU A 423 63.17 -72.47 39.63
C GLU A 423 63.78 -71.08 39.68
N ALA A 424 64.59 -70.72 38.67
CA ALA A 424 65.11 -69.36 38.50
C ALA A 424 65.47 -69.08 37.05
N CYS A 425 65.39 -67.81 36.67
CA CYS A 425 65.94 -67.29 35.42
C CYS A 425 66.88 -66.12 35.71
N SER A 426 67.77 -65.85 34.76
CA SER A 426 68.75 -64.77 34.86
C SER A 426 68.86 -64.04 33.53
N LEU A 427 69.09 -62.74 33.63
CA LEU A 427 69.26 -61.83 32.51
C LEU A 427 70.58 -61.10 32.73
N ALA A 428 71.52 -61.24 31.81
CA ALA A 428 72.79 -60.53 31.83
C ALA A 428 72.88 -59.69 30.55
N LEU A 429 72.79 -58.38 30.69
CA LEU A 429 72.78 -57.42 29.59
C LEU A 429 73.97 -56.50 29.67
N ARG A 430 74.45 -56.05 28.52
CA ARG A 430 75.52 -55.07 28.37
C ARG A 430 75.05 -53.96 27.45
N LEU A 431 75.48 -52.74 27.75
CA LEU A 431 75.18 -51.58 26.92
C LEU A 431 75.83 -51.73 25.54
N SER A 432 74.99 -51.66 24.50
CA SER A 432 75.38 -51.70 23.10
C SER A 432 75.65 -50.30 22.55
N GLU A 433 76.29 -50.23 21.39
CA GLU A 433 76.54 -48.97 20.67
C GLU A 433 75.25 -48.27 20.21
N VAL A 434 74.17 -49.04 20.04
CA VAL A 434 72.85 -48.54 19.62
C VAL A 434 71.98 -48.12 20.81
N ARG A 435 72.59 -47.83 21.98
CA ARG A 435 71.92 -47.33 23.19
C ARG A 435 70.88 -48.29 23.77
N THR A 436 71.05 -49.59 23.53
CA THR A 436 70.21 -50.64 24.13
C THR A 436 71.03 -51.47 25.11
N LEU A 437 70.39 -52.09 26.09
CA LEU A 437 71.04 -53.13 26.90
C LEU A 437 70.77 -54.48 26.24
N ASP A 438 71.80 -55.05 25.62
CA ASP A 438 71.74 -56.31 24.87
C ASP A 438 72.51 -57.42 25.60
N GLY A 439 72.00 -58.64 25.60
CA GLY A 439 72.71 -59.76 26.21
C GLY A 439 71.92 -61.04 26.22
N LEU A 440 72.06 -61.84 27.27
CA LEU A 440 71.54 -63.20 27.33
C LEU A 440 70.53 -63.36 28.45
N PHE A 441 69.42 -64.01 28.12
CA PHE A 441 68.42 -64.52 29.05
C PHE A 441 68.53 -66.05 29.11
N GLY A 442 68.51 -66.62 30.32
CA GLY A 442 68.54 -68.07 30.50
C GLY A 442 67.97 -68.53 31.84
N CYS A 443 67.42 -69.73 31.87
CA CYS A 443 66.83 -70.34 33.06
C CYS A 443 67.61 -71.57 33.54
N THR A 444 67.32 -72.06 34.74
CA THR A 444 68.08 -73.13 35.42
C THR A 444 67.94 -74.49 34.75
N ALA A 445 66.82 -74.80 34.09
CA ALA A 445 66.66 -76.07 33.40
C ALA A 445 67.61 -76.17 32.20
N LYS A 446 68.46 -77.21 32.19
CA LYS A 446 69.46 -77.47 31.13
C LYS A 446 68.85 -77.58 29.73
N GLU A 447 67.56 -77.93 29.66
CA GLU A 447 66.80 -78.13 28.42
C GLU A 447 66.31 -76.83 27.78
N THR A 448 66.37 -75.69 28.49
CA THR A 448 65.98 -74.38 27.95
C THR A 448 67.13 -73.71 27.19
N PRO A 449 66.93 -73.32 25.91
CA PRO A 449 67.95 -72.58 25.17
C PRO A 449 68.10 -71.17 25.76
N ARG A 450 69.33 -70.64 25.70
CA ARG A 450 69.58 -69.24 26.06
C ARG A 450 69.08 -68.34 24.95
N LEU A 451 68.33 -67.29 25.30
CA LEU A 451 67.79 -66.31 24.34
C LEU A 451 68.63 -65.04 24.34
N ILE A 452 68.67 -64.37 23.20
CA ILE A 452 69.18 -62.99 23.16
C ILE A 452 68.11 -62.08 23.75
N ALA A 453 68.46 -61.13 24.59
CA ALA A 453 67.52 -60.18 25.18
C ALA A 453 68.00 -58.75 24.96
N ARG A 454 67.05 -57.83 24.80
CA ARG A 454 67.26 -56.40 24.57
C ARG A 454 66.31 -55.56 25.42
N ILE A 455 66.82 -54.49 26.00
CA ILE A 455 66.03 -53.44 26.63
C ILE A 455 66.36 -52.11 25.97
N ALA A 456 65.33 -51.39 25.53
CA ALA A 456 65.46 -50.03 25.02
C ALA A 456 65.57 -49.04 26.19
N LEU A 457 66.66 -48.27 26.20
CA LEU A 457 66.80 -47.05 27.00
C LEU A 457 66.34 -45.92 26.08
N ASP A 458 65.42 -45.06 26.51
CA ASP A 458 64.69 -44.12 25.62
C ASP A 458 65.59 -43.18 24.81
#